data_AF-A0A936PSM5-F1
#
_entry.id   AF-A0A936PSM5-F1
#
_cell.length_a   1.000
_cell.length_b   1.000
_cell.length_c   1.000
_cell.angle_alpha   90.00
_cell.angle_beta   90.00
_cell.angle_gamma   90.00
#
_symmetry.space_group_name_H-M   'P 1'
#
loop_
_entity.id
_entity.type
_entity.pdbx_description
1 polymer ?
#
loop_
_entity_poly.entity_id
_entity_poly.type
_entity_poly.pdbx_seq_one_letter_code
_entity_poly.pdbx_strand_id
1 'polypeptide(L)'
;MGTYLTHIPYTNGDLLSLALTFIQIVETGTADAVTLETINEHGLAPAKALVASTTALSAAEGAERVARAAEAESEDEADDELREGFTTAHIRGGAEAKDTLKSTSGGRTYGEVVKLHGQEQVRVVRDITTQAKAAPDRLGFSAGHLERIETTNEALATNNAARQAAELHTAAARLTRRQDEASFAAAARVVVRILTALHGREKLATILPRFEHPKSSKAAETTQTSATTEQG
;
A
#
# COMPACT_ATOMS: atom_id res chain seq x y z
N MET A 1 5.67 40.52 -17.29
CA MET A 1 6.00 39.77 -16.07
C MET A 1 4.73 39.65 -15.23
N GLY A 2 4.35 38.41 -14.85
CA GLY A 2 3.13 38.07 -14.11
C GLY A 2 2.87 36.57 -14.18
N THR A 3 3.33 35.86 -13.15
CA THR A 3 3.58 34.42 -12.99
C THR A 3 2.32 33.54 -12.83
N TYR A 4 1.71 33.11 -13.94
CA TYR A 4 0.57 32.16 -13.89
C TYR A 4 0.72 30.95 -14.85
N LEU A 5 1.96 30.54 -15.12
CA LEU A 5 2.30 29.26 -15.80
C LEU A 5 3.42 28.51 -15.07
N THR A 6 3.81 28.98 -13.89
CA THR A 6 4.94 28.46 -13.09
C THR A 6 4.50 27.61 -11.91
N HIS A 7 3.26 27.72 -11.48
CA HIS A 7 2.68 26.80 -10.52
C HIS A 7 1.66 25.96 -11.25
N ILE A 8 2.00 24.69 -11.40
CA ILE A 8 1.00 23.64 -11.31
C ILE A 8 0.97 23.31 -9.81
N PRO A 9 0.09 23.93 -8.98
CA PRO A 9 -0.12 23.51 -7.61
C PRO A 9 -1.29 22.52 -7.64
N TYR A 10 -1.04 21.35 -8.20
CA TYR A 10 -2.08 20.35 -8.38
C TYR A 10 -1.77 19.18 -7.46
N THR A 11 -2.81 18.72 -6.77
CA THR A 11 -2.75 17.53 -5.93
C THR A 11 -2.41 16.31 -6.79
N ASN A 12 -1.97 15.20 -6.20
CA ASN A 12 -1.67 13.99 -6.97
C ASN A 12 -2.84 13.52 -7.86
N GLY A 13 -4.09 13.82 -7.49
CA GLY A 13 -5.28 13.49 -8.29
C GLY A 13 -5.46 14.35 -9.55
N ASP A 14 -4.99 15.59 -9.52
CA ASP A 14 -5.11 16.54 -10.63
C ASP A 14 -4.12 16.20 -11.75
N LEU A 15 -2.89 15.79 -11.42
CA LEU A 15 -1.89 15.35 -12.41
C LEU A 15 -2.34 14.09 -13.14
N LEU A 16 -2.90 13.11 -12.43
CA LEU A 16 -3.45 11.91 -13.06
C LEU A 16 -4.62 12.24 -14.00
N SER A 17 -5.52 13.13 -13.56
CA SER A 17 -6.64 13.58 -14.38
C SER A 17 -6.17 14.28 -15.66
N LEU A 18 -5.12 15.10 -15.58
CA LEU A 18 -4.53 15.76 -16.74
C LEU A 18 -3.84 14.75 -17.68
N ALA A 19 -3.13 13.76 -17.15
CA ALA A 19 -2.53 12.69 -17.95
C ALA A 19 -3.58 11.91 -18.73
N LEU A 20 -4.68 11.53 -18.09
CA LEU A 20 -5.82 10.89 -18.76
C LEU A 20 -6.44 11.80 -19.83
N THR A 21 -6.53 13.11 -19.58
CA THR A 21 -7.02 14.08 -20.56
C THR A 21 -6.12 14.13 -21.80
N PHE A 22 -4.79 14.15 -21.62
CA PHE A 22 -3.83 14.14 -22.75
C PHE A 22 -3.97 12.87 -23.58
N ILE A 23 -4.08 11.71 -22.93
CA ILE A 23 -4.28 10.43 -23.60
C ILE A 23 -5.59 10.45 -24.39
N GLN A 24 -6.68 10.88 -23.75
CA GLN A 24 -8.00 10.95 -24.37
C GLN A 24 -7.99 11.86 -25.60
N ILE A 25 -7.44 13.07 -25.50
CA ILE A 25 -7.38 14.02 -26.63
C ILE A 25 -6.70 13.38 -27.85
N VAL A 26 -5.57 12.68 -27.64
CA VAL A 26 -4.85 12.01 -28.72
C VAL A 26 -5.63 10.81 -29.27
N GLU A 27 -6.22 9.99 -28.41
CA GLU A 27 -6.96 8.79 -28.81
C GLU A 27 -8.27 9.10 -29.54
N THR A 28 -9.00 10.14 -29.12
CA THR A 28 -10.26 10.54 -29.74
C THR A 28 -10.07 11.44 -30.95
N GLY A 29 -8.90 12.06 -31.11
CA GLY A 29 -8.62 13.02 -32.19
C GLY A 29 -9.51 14.26 -32.13
N THR A 30 -10.04 14.62 -30.97
CA THR A 30 -11.05 15.69 -30.82
C THR A 30 -10.48 17.11 -30.82
N ALA A 31 -9.15 17.25 -30.91
CA ALA A 31 -8.46 18.54 -30.96
C ALA A 31 -7.92 18.83 -32.37
N ASP A 32 -7.53 20.09 -32.63
CA ASP A 32 -6.89 20.44 -33.88
C ASP A 32 -5.51 19.77 -34.04
N ALA A 33 -5.05 19.65 -35.29
CA ALA A 33 -3.83 18.90 -35.63
C ALA A 33 -2.59 19.38 -34.86
N VAL A 34 -2.48 20.69 -34.63
CA VAL A 34 -1.36 21.31 -33.91
C VAL A 34 -1.39 20.92 -32.43
N THR A 35 -2.59 20.90 -31.82
CA THR A 35 -2.78 20.44 -30.44
C THR A 35 -2.43 18.96 -30.30
N LEU A 36 -2.90 18.11 -31.23
CA LEU A 36 -2.61 16.68 -31.23
C LEU A 36 -1.12 16.40 -31.35
N GLU A 37 -0.45 17.06 -32.30
CA GLU A 37 1.00 16.94 -32.52
C GLU A 37 1.78 17.35 -31.27
N THR A 38 1.46 18.50 -30.67
CA THR A 38 2.13 19.01 -29.47
C THR A 38 1.99 18.04 -28.29
N ILE A 39 0.79 17.51 -28.04
CA ILE A 39 0.57 16.55 -26.94
C ILE A 39 1.29 15.24 -27.25
N ASN A 40 1.25 14.76 -28.49
CA ASN A 40 1.89 13.53 -28.90
C ASN A 40 3.42 13.59 -28.74
N GLU A 41 4.04 14.71 -29.12
CA GLU A 41 5.49 14.88 -29.08
C GLU A 41 6.03 15.09 -27.65
N HIS A 42 5.31 15.82 -26.81
CA HIS A 42 5.85 16.28 -25.52
C HIS A 42 5.13 15.73 -24.29
N GLY A 43 3.86 15.35 -24.40
CA GLY A 43 3.02 15.02 -23.24
C GLY A 43 2.59 13.56 -23.14
N LEU A 44 2.46 12.85 -24.27
CA LEU A 44 1.78 11.55 -24.31
C LEU A 44 2.57 10.43 -23.62
N ALA A 45 3.86 10.31 -23.89
CA ALA A 45 4.67 9.26 -23.27
C ALA A 45 4.77 9.43 -21.73
N PRO A 46 5.04 10.63 -21.18
CA PRO A 46 4.98 10.86 -19.74
C PRO A 46 3.59 10.63 -19.14
N ALA A 47 2.51 10.98 -19.86
CA ALA A 47 1.15 10.73 -19.40
C ALA A 47 0.87 9.23 -19.26
N LYS A 48 1.26 8.43 -20.27
CA LYS A 48 1.10 6.96 -20.25
C LYS A 48 1.91 6.32 -19.13
N ALA A 49 3.14 6.81 -18.90
CA ALA A 49 3.97 6.35 -17.79
C ALA A 49 3.29 6.60 -16.43
N LEU A 50 2.79 7.82 -16.18
CA LEU A 50 2.10 8.15 -14.93
C LEU A 50 0.84 7.29 -14.69
N VAL A 51 0.05 7.04 -15.73
CA VAL A 51 -1.13 6.16 -15.62
C VAL A 51 -0.70 4.72 -15.31
N ALA A 52 0.32 4.21 -16.01
CA ALA A 52 0.82 2.85 -15.79
C ALA A 52 1.39 2.68 -14.37
N SER A 53 2.21 3.60 -13.87
CA SER A 53 2.76 3.52 -12.51
C SER A 53 1.70 3.74 -11.42
N THR A 54 0.65 4.52 -11.70
CA THR A 54 -0.51 4.62 -10.81
C THR A 54 -1.26 3.29 -10.68
N THR A 55 -1.51 2.61 -11.81
CA THR A 55 -2.14 1.27 -11.81
C THR A 55 -1.26 0.26 -11.09
N ALA A 56 0.04 0.27 -11.35
CA ALA A 56 1.00 -0.61 -10.68
C ALA A 56 1.03 -0.38 -9.17
N LEU A 57 1.00 0.87 -8.70
CA LEU A 57 0.91 1.17 -7.27
C LEU A 57 -0.40 0.65 -6.66
N SER A 58 -1.53 0.87 -7.32
CA SER A 58 -2.82 0.37 -6.82
C SER A 58 -2.84 -1.15 -6.72
N ALA A 59 -2.22 -1.85 -7.67
CA ALA A 59 -2.09 -3.31 -7.62
C ALA A 59 -1.15 -3.75 -6.48
N ALA A 60 -0.02 -3.05 -6.28
CA ALA A 60 0.91 -3.32 -5.19
C ALA A 60 0.27 -3.11 -3.80
N GLU A 61 -0.47 -2.03 -3.61
CA GLU A 61 -1.21 -1.75 -2.36
C GLU A 61 -2.37 -2.74 -2.15
N GLY A 62 -2.95 -3.28 -3.23
CA GLY A 62 -3.86 -4.42 -3.17
C GLY A 62 -3.17 -5.68 -2.65
N ALA A 63 -2.03 -6.04 -3.23
CA ALA A 63 -1.25 -7.22 -2.84
C ALA A 63 -0.73 -7.13 -1.39
N GLU A 64 -0.24 -5.96 -0.96
CA GLU A 64 0.21 -5.73 0.42
C GLU A 64 -0.94 -5.92 1.44
N ARG A 65 -2.15 -5.47 1.12
CA ARG A 65 -3.32 -5.70 1.98
C ARG A 65 -3.67 -7.17 2.10
N VAL A 66 -3.62 -7.92 1.00
CA VAL A 66 -3.86 -9.37 1.01
C VAL A 66 -2.77 -10.09 1.81
N ALA A 67 -1.50 -9.73 1.62
CA ALA A 67 -0.39 -10.34 2.35
C ALA A 67 -0.47 -10.06 3.86
N ARG A 68 -0.90 -8.86 4.28
CA ARG A 68 -1.14 -8.54 5.70
C ARG A 68 -2.30 -9.32 6.30
N ALA A 69 -3.38 -9.52 5.54
CA ALA A 69 -4.51 -10.32 6.01
C ALA A 69 -4.10 -11.79 6.19
N ALA A 70 -3.33 -12.33 5.24
CA ALA A 70 -2.81 -13.69 5.33
C ALA A 70 -1.80 -13.89 6.47
N GLU A 71 -0.93 -12.90 6.75
CA GLU A 71 -0.05 -12.93 7.93
C GLU A 71 -0.87 -12.95 9.23
N ALA A 72 -1.87 -12.07 9.36
CA ALA A 72 -2.71 -12.02 10.56
C ALA A 72 -3.48 -13.33 10.81
N GLU A 73 -4.06 -13.92 9.76
CA GLU A 73 -4.74 -15.22 9.86
C GLU A 73 -3.77 -16.33 10.29
N SER A 74 -2.55 -16.35 9.75
CA SER A 74 -1.53 -17.32 10.16
C SER A 74 -0.94 -17.05 11.55
N GLU A 75 -0.87 -15.80 12.00
CA GLU A 75 -0.49 -15.49 13.38
C GLU A 75 -1.54 -16.02 14.36
N ASP A 76 -2.83 -15.80 14.07
CA ASP A 76 -3.94 -16.34 14.87
C ASP A 76 -3.92 -17.88 14.91
N GLU A 77 -3.73 -18.55 13.76
CA GLU A 77 -3.60 -20.01 13.68
C GLU A 77 -2.37 -20.53 14.44
N ALA A 78 -1.22 -19.86 14.32
CA ALA A 78 -0.01 -20.23 15.04
C ALA A 78 -0.20 -20.07 16.55
N ASP A 79 -0.85 -19.01 16.99
CA ASP A 79 -1.16 -18.78 18.40
C ASP A 79 -2.14 -19.83 18.96
N ASP A 80 -3.15 -20.22 18.19
CA ASP A 80 -4.10 -21.27 18.60
C ASP A 80 -3.45 -22.65 18.68
N GLU A 81 -2.62 -23.04 17.70
CA GLU A 81 -1.88 -24.32 17.74
C GLU A 81 -0.86 -24.33 18.87
N LEU A 82 -0.13 -23.24 19.11
CA LEU A 82 0.75 -23.13 20.28
C LEU A 82 -0.08 -23.28 21.57
N ARG A 83 -1.18 -22.54 21.70
CA ARG A 83 -2.02 -22.60 22.89
C ARG A 83 -2.60 -23.99 23.14
N GLU A 84 -3.07 -24.66 22.09
CA GLU A 84 -3.53 -26.05 22.17
C GLU A 84 -2.39 -26.97 22.61
N GLY A 85 -1.21 -26.84 22.00
CA GLY A 85 -0.04 -27.64 22.33
C GLY A 85 0.38 -27.54 23.77
N PHE A 86 0.50 -26.31 24.26
CA PHE A 86 0.86 -26.03 25.63
C PHE A 86 -0.19 -26.52 26.63
N THR A 87 -1.48 -26.41 26.28
CA THR A 87 -2.59 -26.90 27.11
C THR A 87 -2.63 -28.42 27.19
N THR A 88 -2.42 -29.09 26.04
CA THR A 88 -2.53 -30.56 25.89
C THR A 88 -1.27 -31.28 26.36
N ALA A 89 -0.08 -30.69 26.16
CA ALA A 89 1.17 -31.18 26.72
C ALA A 89 1.16 -31.20 28.26
N HIS A 90 0.20 -30.50 28.87
CA HIS A 90 -0.08 -30.56 30.29
C HIS A 90 1.11 -30.24 31.19
N ILE A 91 2.20 -29.62 30.65
CA ILE A 91 3.55 -29.48 31.24
C ILE A 91 3.66 -30.29 32.54
N ARG A 92 3.56 -31.62 32.38
CA ARG A 92 3.39 -32.57 33.49
C ARG A 92 4.74 -33.03 34.03
N GLY A 93 5.83 -32.71 33.33
CA GLY A 93 7.17 -32.67 33.91
C GLY A 93 7.25 -31.46 34.85
N GLY A 94 7.76 -31.65 36.06
CA GLY A 94 7.86 -30.59 37.08
C GLY A 94 8.75 -29.41 36.67
N ALA A 95 9.38 -28.75 37.65
CA ALA A 95 10.21 -27.56 37.43
C ALA A 95 11.19 -27.67 36.24
N GLU A 96 11.75 -28.86 35.98
CA GLU A 96 12.66 -29.14 34.85
C GLU A 96 12.07 -28.88 33.46
N ALA A 97 10.80 -29.20 33.20
CA ALA A 97 10.19 -28.97 31.88
C ALA A 97 9.96 -27.47 31.65
N LYS A 98 9.57 -26.74 32.71
CA LYS A 98 9.42 -25.28 32.70
C LYS A 98 10.76 -24.57 32.56
N ASP A 99 11.79 -25.04 33.26
CA ASP A 99 13.15 -24.49 33.17
C ASP A 99 13.78 -24.78 31.81
N THR A 100 13.54 -25.98 31.25
CA THR A 100 13.95 -26.30 29.88
C THR A 100 13.30 -25.31 28.92
N LEU A 101 11.98 -25.17 28.93
CA LEU A 101 11.26 -24.28 28.02
C LEU A 101 11.68 -22.81 28.18
N LYS A 102 11.90 -22.37 29.43
CA LYS A 102 12.41 -21.02 29.75
C LYS A 102 13.84 -20.85 29.25
N SER A 103 14.70 -21.86 29.32
CA SER A 103 16.04 -21.82 28.73
C SER A 103 15.99 -21.77 27.21
N THR A 104 15.09 -22.53 26.58
CA THR A 104 14.93 -22.61 25.12
C THR A 104 14.46 -21.29 24.52
N SER A 105 13.54 -20.62 25.19
CA SER A 105 12.95 -19.36 24.75
C SER A 105 13.82 -18.13 25.08
N GLY A 106 15.08 -18.33 25.51
CA GLY A 106 15.99 -17.24 25.88
C GLY A 106 15.63 -16.56 27.21
N GLY A 107 15.06 -17.30 28.16
CA GLY A 107 14.60 -16.82 29.46
C GLY A 107 13.12 -16.49 29.56
N ARG A 108 12.38 -16.61 28.44
CA ARG A 108 11.00 -16.14 28.31
C ARG A 108 9.99 -17.16 28.82
N THR A 109 8.98 -16.69 29.53
CA THR A 109 7.82 -17.46 29.94
C THR A 109 6.90 -17.75 28.76
N TYR A 110 6.03 -18.76 28.89
CA TYR A 110 5.02 -19.07 27.88
C TYR A 110 4.22 -17.84 27.45
N GLY A 111 3.73 -17.04 28.43
CA GLY A 111 2.98 -15.81 28.19
C GLY A 111 3.78 -14.70 27.50
N GLU A 112 5.11 -14.81 27.43
CA GLU A 112 5.97 -13.91 26.66
C GLU A 112 6.24 -14.46 25.25
N VAL A 113 6.20 -15.78 25.04
CA VAL A 113 6.34 -16.42 23.73
C VAL A 113 5.10 -16.18 22.85
N VAL A 114 3.88 -16.31 23.41
CA VAL A 114 2.61 -15.97 22.72
C VAL A 114 2.39 -14.47 22.50
N LYS A 115 3.36 -13.63 22.86
CA LYS A 115 3.37 -12.18 22.57
C LYS A 115 4.43 -11.80 21.55
N LEU A 116 5.17 -12.79 21.04
CA LEU A 116 6.10 -12.59 19.94
C LEU A 116 5.31 -12.55 18.65
N HIS A 117 5.77 -11.75 17.69
CA HIS A 117 5.14 -11.60 16.38
C HIS A 117 6.17 -11.76 15.27
N GLY A 118 5.69 -12.06 14.06
CA GLY A 118 6.53 -12.16 12.87
C GLY A 118 7.73 -13.10 13.00
N GLN A 119 8.90 -12.64 12.54
CA GLN A 119 10.13 -13.46 12.45
C GLN A 119 10.66 -13.94 13.81
N GLU A 120 10.40 -13.19 14.88
CA GLU A 120 10.85 -13.57 16.21
C GLU A 120 10.03 -14.72 16.78
N GLN A 121 8.71 -14.70 16.58
CA GLN A 121 7.81 -15.82 16.89
C GLN A 121 8.25 -17.07 16.14
N VAL A 122 8.44 -16.94 14.81
CA VAL A 122 8.85 -18.07 13.96
C VAL A 122 10.12 -18.75 14.47
N ARG A 123 11.13 -17.94 14.84
CA ARG A 123 12.39 -18.44 15.37
C ARG A 123 12.21 -19.16 16.70
N VAL A 124 11.55 -18.52 17.67
CA VAL A 124 11.39 -19.09 19.01
C VAL A 124 10.56 -20.37 18.99
N VAL A 125 9.49 -20.42 18.17
CA VAL A 125 8.67 -21.62 17.99
C VAL A 125 9.49 -22.75 17.37
N ARG A 126 10.31 -22.46 16.36
CA ARG A 126 11.22 -23.45 15.74
C ARG A 126 12.24 -23.99 16.75
N ASP A 127 12.79 -23.14 17.61
CA ASP A 127 13.73 -23.55 18.65
C ASP A 127 13.04 -24.47 19.68
N ILE A 128 11.80 -24.15 20.07
CA ILE A 128 10.97 -24.97 20.98
C ILE A 128 10.65 -26.33 20.35
N THR A 129 10.17 -26.38 19.09
CA THR A 129 9.82 -27.65 18.43
C THR A 129 11.04 -28.54 18.23
N THR A 130 12.19 -27.95 17.85
CA THR A 130 13.46 -28.68 17.71
C THR A 130 13.87 -29.35 19.03
N GLN A 131 13.75 -28.65 20.16
CA GLN A 131 14.08 -29.22 21.47
C GLN A 131 13.04 -30.24 21.95
N ALA A 132 11.77 -30.02 21.67
CA ALA A 132 10.71 -30.99 21.97
C ALA A 132 10.91 -32.32 21.24
N LYS A 133 11.40 -32.28 20.00
CA LYS A 133 11.79 -33.49 19.25
C LYS A 133 13.04 -34.17 19.82
N ALA A 134 14.01 -33.39 20.30
CA ALA A 134 15.24 -33.94 20.87
C ALA A 134 15.03 -34.58 22.26
N ALA A 135 14.00 -34.13 23.00
CA ALA A 135 13.67 -34.63 24.33
C ALA A 135 12.14 -34.79 24.52
N PRO A 136 11.49 -35.73 23.81
CA PRO A 136 10.04 -35.88 23.80
C PRO A 136 9.47 -36.14 25.20
N ASP A 137 10.20 -36.91 26.03
CA ASP A 137 9.80 -37.26 27.39
C ASP A 137 9.81 -36.08 28.37
N ARG A 138 10.50 -34.97 28.04
CA ARG A 138 10.65 -33.80 28.92
C ARG A 138 9.60 -32.72 28.68
N LEU A 139 9.20 -32.52 27.43
CA LEU A 139 8.34 -31.40 27.03
C LEU A 139 6.87 -31.81 26.84
N GLY A 140 6.57 -33.10 26.74
CA GLY A 140 5.21 -33.64 26.81
C GLY A 140 4.34 -33.39 25.58
N PHE A 141 4.90 -32.84 24.50
CA PHE A 141 4.21 -32.70 23.22
C PHE A 141 4.10 -34.05 22.51
N SER A 142 2.93 -34.36 21.95
CA SER A 142 2.80 -35.53 21.08
C SER A 142 3.44 -35.27 19.72
N ALA A 143 3.95 -36.32 19.07
CA ALA A 143 4.60 -36.20 17.75
C ALA A 143 3.68 -35.54 16.70
N GLY A 144 2.40 -35.93 16.65
CA GLY A 144 1.43 -35.34 15.74
C GLY A 144 1.03 -33.90 16.07
N HIS A 145 1.29 -33.42 17.30
CA HIS A 145 1.10 -32.02 17.65
C HIS A 145 2.34 -31.19 17.27
N LEU A 146 3.56 -31.72 17.45
CA LEU A 146 4.79 -31.07 16.98
C LEU A 146 4.79 -30.86 15.46
N GLU A 147 4.28 -31.83 14.71
CA GLU A 147 4.14 -31.73 13.24
C GLU A 147 3.18 -30.61 12.81
N ARG A 148 2.07 -30.41 13.55
CA ARG A 148 1.15 -29.28 13.31
C ARG A 148 1.82 -27.95 13.59
N ILE A 149 2.45 -27.79 14.77
CA ILE A 149 3.17 -26.55 15.12
C ILE A 149 4.21 -26.22 14.04
N GLU A 150 4.97 -27.20 13.56
CA GLU A 150 5.97 -26.97 12.51
C GLU A 150 5.34 -26.53 11.20
N THR A 151 4.27 -27.21 10.76
CA THR A 151 3.56 -26.87 9.52
C THR A 151 3.00 -25.44 9.59
N THR A 152 2.33 -25.09 10.69
CA THR A 152 1.78 -23.74 10.90
C THR A 152 2.89 -22.70 11.00
N ASN A 153 4.01 -23.02 11.66
CA ASN A 153 5.15 -22.11 11.79
C ASN A 153 5.89 -21.88 10.45
N GLU A 154 5.94 -22.89 9.57
CA GLU A 154 6.46 -22.75 8.20
C GLU A 154 5.52 -21.93 7.31
N ALA A 155 4.20 -22.09 7.45
CA ALA A 155 3.21 -21.25 6.78
C ALA A 155 3.35 -19.78 7.21
N LEU A 156 3.45 -19.53 8.53
CA LEU A 156 3.69 -18.20 9.08
C LEU A 156 5.01 -17.59 8.56
N ALA A 157 6.10 -18.37 8.51
CA ALA A 157 7.37 -17.91 7.95
C ALA A 157 7.25 -17.49 6.47
N THR A 158 6.48 -18.25 5.69
CA THR A 158 6.22 -17.96 4.26
C THR A 158 5.38 -16.70 4.10
N ASN A 159 4.33 -16.53 4.92
CA ASN A 159 3.47 -15.35 4.90
C ASN A 159 4.22 -14.08 5.35
N ASN A 160 5.08 -14.19 6.37
CA ASN A 160 5.99 -13.12 6.78
C ASN A 160 6.91 -12.67 5.63
N ALA A 161 7.51 -13.63 4.89
CA ALA A 161 8.36 -13.33 3.75
C ALA A 161 7.55 -12.69 2.60
N ALA A 162 6.35 -13.19 2.33
CA ALA A 162 5.45 -12.62 1.33
C ALA A 162 5.03 -11.18 1.66
N ARG A 163 4.71 -10.88 2.92
CA ARG A 163 4.43 -9.50 3.35
C ARG A 163 5.64 -8.60 3.16
N GLN A 164 6.83 -9.00 3.61
CA GLN A 164 8.03 -8.19 3.44
C GLN A 164 8.32 -7.90 1.97
N ALA A 165 8.16 -8.90 1.09
CA ALA A 165 8.28 -8.71 -0.34
C ALA A 165 7.22 -7.75 -0.90
N ALA A 166 5.97 -7.86 -0.45
CA ALA A 166 4.89 -6.96 -0.86
C ALA A 166 5.14 -5.52 -0.40
N GLU A 167 5.63 -5.29 0.81
CA GLU A 167 5.99 -3.97 1.34
C GLU A 167 7.12 -3.32 0.54
N LEU A 168 8.17 -4.09 0.22
CA LEU A 168 9.25 -3.62 -0.64
C LEU A 168 8.75 -3.29 -2.05
N HIS A 169 7.88 -4.12 -2.61
CA HIS A 169 7.28 -3.87 -3.93
C HIS A 169 6.40 -2.61 -3.92
N THR A 170 5.56 -2.40 -2.91
CA THR A 170 4.79 -1.16 -2.76
C THR A 170 5.69 0.05 -2.59
N ALA A 171 6.76 -0.04 -1.80
CA ALA A 171 7.71 1.05 -1.63
C ALA A 171 8.39 1.42 -2.96
N ALA A 172 8.81 0.43 -3.74
CA ALA A 172 9.36 0.63 -5.07
C ALA A 172 8.34 1.27 -6.03
N ALA A 173 7.09 0.78 -6.04
CA ALA A 173 6.02 1.34 -6.88
C ALA A 173 5.71 2.81 -6.51
N ARG A 174 5.72 3.16 -5.22
CA ARG A 174 5.57 4.56 -4.77
C ARG A 174 6.70 5.45 -5.27
N LEU A 175 7.94 4.96 -5.27
CA LEU A 175 9.09 5.70 -5.77
C LEU A 175 8.97 5.95 -7.27
N THR A 176 8.68 4.91 -8.05
CA THR A 176 8.48 5.01 -9.50
C THR A 176 7.36 6.00 -9.82
N ARG A 177 6.20 5.89 -9.14
CA ARG A 177 5.10 6.83 -9.33
C ARG A 177 5.51 8.27 -9.06
N ARG A 178 6.28 8.56 -8.00
CA ARG A 178 6.77 9.93 -7.72
C ARG A 178 7.68 10.46 -8.83
N GLN A 179 8.52 9.61 -9.40
CA GLN A 179 9.39 9.97 -10.53
C GLN A 179 8.57 10.28 -11.78
N ASP A 180 7.55 9.49 -12.07
CA ASP A 180 6.64 9.71 -13.20
C ASP A 180 5.76 10.94 -12.99
N GLU A 181 5.29 11.20 -11.76
CA GLU A 181 4.56 12.42 -11.41
C GLU A 181 5.41 13.67 -11.69
N ALA A 182 6.67 13.66 -11.27
CA ALA A 182 7.60 14.77 -11.53
C ALA A 182 7.88 14.95 -13.04
N SER A 183 8.10 13.84 -13.74
CA SER A 183 8.37 13.83 -15.19
C SER A 183 7.16 14.35 -15.98
N PHE A 184 5.96 13.86 -15.65
CA PHE A 184 4.72 14.33 -16.26
C PHE A 184 4.44 15.79 -15.93
N ALA A 185 4.65 16.24 -14.69
CA ALA A 185 4.45 17.64 -14.34
C ALA A 185 5.39 18.57 -15.13
N ALA A 186 6.63 18.16 -15.40
CA ALA A 186 7.56 18.91 -16.25
C ALA A 186 7.08 18.95 -17.70
N ALA A 187 6.71 17.80 -18.27
CA ALA A 187 6.18 17.67 -19.62
C ALA A 187 4.90 18.49 -19.84
N ALA A 188 3.95 18.39 -18.91
CA ALA A 188 2.70 19.13 -18.95
C ALA A 188 2.92 20.65 -18.98
N ARG A 189 3.90 21.17 -18.22
CA ARG A 189 4.25 22.61 -18.28
C ARG A 189 4.76 23.02 -19.66
N VAL A 190 5.51 22.16 -20.34
CA VAL A 190 6.00 22.43 -21.70
C VAL A 190 4.84 22.47 -22.67
N VAL A 191 3.98 21.44 -22.67
CA VAL A 191 2.79 21.38 -23.53
C VAL A 191 1.90 22.61 -23.34
N VAL A 192 1.55 22.93 -22.09
CA VAL A 192 0.69 24.08 -21.77
C VAL A 192 1.31 25.37 -22.28
N ARG A 193 2.63 25.58 -22.12
CA ARG A 193 3.32 26.78 -22.63
C ARG A 193 3.27 26.88 -24.16
N ILE A 194 3.52 25.78 -24.86
CA ILE A 194 3.48 25.73 -26.33
C ILE A 194 2.06 26.05 -26.82
N LEU A 195 1.06 25.35 -26.29
CA LEU A 195 -0.34 25.57 -26.68
C LEU A 195 -0.81 26.99 -26.34
N THR A 196 -0.40 27.56 -25.20
CA THR A 196 -0.70 28.96 -24.87
C THR A 196 -0.12 29.91 -25.91
N ALA A 197 1.12 29.67 -26.36
CA ALA A 197 1.78 30.53 -27.34
C ALA A 197 1.12 30.44 -28.72
N LEU A 198 0.63 29.25 -29.10
CA LEU A 198 0.01 29.00 -30.41
C LEU A 198 -1.46 29.40 -30.49
N HIS A 199 -2.20 29.28 -29.39
CA HIS A 199 -3.67 29.43 -29.38
C HIS A 199 -4.17 30.59 -28.51
N GLY A 200 -3.31 31.17 -27.68
CA GLY A 200 -3.75 32.08 -26.63
C GLY A 200 -4.47 31.34 -25.49
N ARG A 201 -4.70 32.05 -24.37
CA ARG A 201 -5.28 31.46 -23.15
C ARG A 201 -6.75 31.06 -23.33
N GLU A 202 -7.55 31.88 -23.99
CA GLU A 202 -8.98 31.62 -24.15
C GLU A 202 -9.27 30.31 -24.90
N LYS A 203 -8.49 30.01 -25.94
CA LYS A 203 -8.60 28.74 -26.66
C LYS A 203 -7.93 27.58 -25.91
N LEU A 204 -6.92 27.82 -25.09
CA LEU A 204 -6.38 26.77 -24.22
C LEU A 204 -7.38 26.35 -23.13
N ALA A 205 -8.17 27.28 -22.59
CA ALA A 205 -9.24 27.00 -21.65
C ALA A 205 -10.33 26.07 -22.22
N THR A 206 -10.54 26.04 -23.55
CA THR A 206 -11.48 25.08 -24.15
C THR A 206 -10.89 23.68 -24.28
N ILE A 207 -9.56 23.58 -24.38
CA ILE A 207 -8.82 22.31 -24.50
C ILE A 207 -8.57 21.70 -23.10
N LEU A 208 -8.22 22.52 -22.10
CA LEU A 208 -7.87 22.12 -20.73
C LEU A 208 -8.67 22.89 -19.65
N PRO A 209 -10.01 22.82 -19.64
CA PRO A 209 -10.87 23.72 -18.86
C PRO A 209 -10.68 23.66 -17.33
N ARG A 210 -10.28 22.51 -16.79
CA ARG A 210 -10.04 22.34 -15.35
C ARG A 210 -8.66 22.84 -14.89
N PHE A 211 -7.75 23.11 -15.82
CA PHE A 211 -6.33 23.31 -15.52
C PHE A 211 -5.82 24.74 -15.80
N GLU A 212 -6.71 25.66 -16.18
CA GLU A 212 -6.40 27.10 -16.32
C GLU A 212 -6.87 27.97 -15.14
N HIS A 213 -7.82 27.51 -14.33
CA HIS A 213 -8.39 28.30 -13.24
C HIS A 213 -7.97 27.79 -11.86
N PRO A 214 -7.14 28.53 -11.09
CA PRO A 214 -7.21 28.40 -9.65
C PRO A 214 -8.54 29.02 -9.23
N LYS A 215 -9.58 28.20 -9.02
CA LYS A 215 -10.71 28.67 -8.23
C LYS A 215 -10.17 28.89 -6.81
N SER A 216 -10.00 30.15 -6.45
CA SER A 216 -10.12 30.57 -5.07
C SER A 216 -11.42 29.97 -4.53
N SER A 217 -11.32 28.94 -3.70
CA SER A 217 -12.44 28.41 -2.95
C SER A 217 -12.78 29.40 -1.83
N LYS A 218 -13.39 30.52 -2.20
CA LYS A 218 -14.20 31.34 -1.30
C LYS A 218 -15.42 31.79 -2.09
N ALA A 219 -16.58 31.61 -1.45
CA ALA A 219 -17.92 31.91 -1.95
C ALA A 219 -18.49 30.91 -2.98
N ALA A 220 -18.84 29.71 -2.51
CA ALA A 220 -20.14 29.16 -2.86
C ALA A 220 -21.06 29.50 -1.68
N GLU A 221 -21.94 30.46 -1.93
CA GLU A 221 -22.95 30.96 -1.02
C GLU A 221 -23.76 29.80 -0.42
N THR A 222 -23.74 29.71 0.91
CA THR A 222 -24.76 28.99 1.66
C THR A 222 -26.02 29.85 1.63
N THR A 223 -26.78 29.77 0.53
CA THR A 223 -28.18 30.21 0.53
C THR A 223 -29.04 28.95 0.56
N GLN A 224 -29.17 28.38 1.77
CA GLN A 224 -30.23 27.43 2.08
C GLN A 224 -30.90 27.85 3.40
N THR A 225 -32.14 28.32 3.22
CA THR A 225 -33.30 28.03 4.07
C THR A 225 -33.40 28.72 5.43
N SER A 226 -34.23 29.76 5.48
CA SER A 226 -35.12 30.02 6.62
C SER A 226 -36.48 30.45 6.09
N ALA A 227 -37.23 29.47 5.61
CA ALA A 227 -38.68 29.56 5.54
C ALA A 227 -39.22 28.55 6.55
N THR A 228 -39.45 29.00 7.77
CA THR A 228 -40.33 28.31 8.70
C THR A 228 -41.09 29.37 9.49
N THR A 229 -42.38 29.38 9.19
CA THR A 229 -43.51 30.01 9.85
C THR A 229 -43.43 29.95 11.37
N GLU A 230 -43.56 31.10 12.03
CA GLU A 230 -44.19 31.21 13.36
C GLU A 230 -45.20 32.37 13.35
N GLN A 231 -46.47 31.96 13.46
CA GLN A 231 -47.57 32.57 14.21
C GLN A 231 -47.71 34.11 14.25
N GLY A 232 -48.79 34.55 13.60
CA GLY A 232 -49.49 35.83 13.77
C GLY A 232 -50.77 35.79 12.95
#